data_AF-A0A4R5XFH7-F1
#
_entry.id   AF-A0A4R5XFH7-F1
#
_cell.length_a   1.000
_cell.length_b   1.000
_cell.length_c   1.000
_cell.angle_alpha   90.00
_cell.angle_beta   90.00
_cell.angle_gamma   90.00
#
_symmetry.space_group_name_H-M   'P 1'
#
loop_
_entity.id
_entity.type
_entity.pdbx_description
1 polymer ?
#
loop_
_entity_poly.entity_id
_entity_poly.type
_entity_poly.pdbx_seq_one_letter_code
_entity_poly.pdbx_strand_id
1 'polypeptide(L)'
;MTTVNNADTTNTIIGFETFENILRFRYGVHHTGEIQWLNLKLEVANLDTENWKATCRVFGVSEDSNDHSVKSNGQKDRVIKFVDCVLDNTQPISRDLYDLHPSHPRNVVENRNQNIMVTPHAFDAGWYCIAVQNDTVTQWHLFVDNPTTAVACYRRSYSSVSEIASDFLRAGIRFSTRKYGPYLPPKPGPHIQCPNILGYRPKHYKPNHVDYAAYEAARNAFLVHPRARAALLKGGIIWRLTIEFLRDDPVLWDQVLRGPTGDLKHSHAWCTEKGTALWDDELSDDELDLISGVYRVFTGCEHWYQARLERIRDGTAQLRNGKEWVNSLKFTKKTLQFAKAYDDEAWKYLSGLPVR
;
A
#
# COMPACT_ATOMS: atom_id res chain seq x y z
N MET A 1 20.27 2.46 44.07
CA MET A 1 20.87 3.04 42.85
C MET A 1 20.76 2.00 41.76
N THR A 2 19.62 1.99 41.08
CA THR A 2 19.28 1.00 40.06
C THR A 2 19.24 1.77 38.76
N THR A 3 20.23 1.56 37.92
CA THR A 3 20.36 2.18 36.61
C THR A 3 19.22 1.72 35.72
N VAL A 4 18.24 2.61 35.51
CA VAL A 4 17.29 2.53 34.43
C VAL A 4 18.10 2.69 33.15
N ASN A 5 18.22 1.61 32.38
CA ASN A 5 18.77 1.69 31.03
C ASN A 5 17.83 2.59 30.22
N ASN A 6 18.35 3.77 29.87
CA ASN A 6 17.74 4.68 28.93
C ASN A 6 17.42 3.92 27.64
N ALA A 7 16.14 3.76 27.37
CA ALA A 7 15.67 3.42 26.05
C ALA A 7 16.19 4.51 25.11
N ASP A 8 16.99 4.07 24.15
CA ASP A 8 17.56 4.85 23.08
C ASP A 8 16.40 5.39 22.21
N THR A 9 15.80 6.51 22.62
CA THR A 9 14.85 7.30 21.83
C THR A 9 15.60 8.09 20.76
N THR A 10 16.37 7.39 19.95
CA THR A 10 16.99 7.94 18.75
C THR A 10 16.04 7.71 17.57
N ASN A 11 15.47 8.81 17.08
CA ASN A 11 14.99 9.07 15.72
C ASN A 11 15.09 7.88 14.74
N THR A 12 14.23 6.87 14.89
CA THR A 12 14.14 5.80 13.90
C THR A 12 13.17 6.26 12.81
N ILE A 13 13.74 7.13 11.98
CA ILE A 13 13.32 7.52 10.64
C ILE A 13 12.62 6.35 9.95
N ILE A 14 11.36 6.54 9.54
CA ILE A 14 10.60 5.77 8.52
C ILE A 14 11.29 4.44 8.17
N GLY A 15 11.05 3.41 8.98
CA GLY A 15 11.61 2.08 8.73
C GLY A 15 10.87 1.43 7.58
N PHE A 16 11.53 1.23 6.45
CA PHE A 16 11.02 0.30 5.44
C PHE A 16 10.90 -1.09 6.07
N GLU A 17 9.78 -1.79 5.86
CA GLU A 17 9.62 -3.16 6.33
C GLU A 17 10.76 -4.03 5.77
N THR A 18 11.42 -4.79 6.65
CA THR A 18 12.43 -5.77 6.23
C THR A 18 11.81 -6.84 5.35
N PHE A 19 12.63 -7.47 4.51
CA PHE A 19 12.15 -8.51 3.63
C PHE A 19 11.53 -9.70 4.39
N GLU A 20 12.12 -10.09 5.52
CA GLU A 20 11.54 -11.10 6.41
C GLU A 20 10.18 -10.67 6.98
N ASN A 21 10.00 -9.40 7.35
CA ASN A 21 8.71 -8.91 7.83
C ASN A 21 7.66 -8.92 6.73
N ILE A 22 8.05 -8.60 5.49
CA ILE A 22 7.17 -8.71 4.31
C ILE A 22 6.75 -10.17 4.13
N LEU A 23 7.70 -11.10 4.06
CA LEU A 23 7.43 -12.53 3.88
C LEU A 23 6.53 -13.07 5.00
N ARG A 24 6.90 -12.82 6.26
CA ARG A 24 6.21 -13.35 7.43
C ARG A 24 4.83 -12.72 7.63
N PHE A 25 4.75 -11.39 7.68
CA PHE A 25 3.53 -10.72 8.10
C PHE A 25 2.59 -10.42 6.93
N ARG A 26 3.11 -10.05 5.73
CA ARG A 26 2.21 -9.82 4.58
C ARG A 26 1.83 -11.12 3.89
N TYR A 27 2.76 -12.05 3.72
CA TYR A 27 2.52 -13.25 2.91
C TYR A 27 2.45 -14.56 3.70
N GLY A 28 2.66 -14.53 5.02
CA GLY A 28 2.57 -15.74 5.86
C GLY A 28 3.62 -16.80 5.53
N VAL A 29 4.72 -16.41 4.88
CA VAL A 29 5.74 -17.32 4.37
C VAL A 29 6.68 -17.72 5.49
N HIS A 30 6.67 -19.02 5.81
CA HIS A 30 7.60 -19.62 6.75
C HIS A 30 8.85 -20.12 6.03
N HIS A 31 9.89 -19.29 6.06
CA HIS A 31 11.20 -19.56 5.43
C HIS A 31 12.27 -19.97 6.45
N THR A 32 12.04 -19.82 7.76
CA THR A 32 12.92 -20.32 8.82
C THR A 32 12.50 -21.74 9.20
N GLY A 33 13.45 -22.68 9.16
CA GLY A 33 13.22 -24.11 9.45
C GLY A 33 12.96 -24.43 10.94
N GLU A 34 12.28 -23.55 11.68
CA GLU A 34 11.93 -23.79 13.09
C GLU A 34 10.92 -24.92 13.28
N ILE A 35 10.30 -25.41 12.20
CA ILE A 35 9.65 -26.72 12.27
C ILE A 35 10.77 -27.75 12.16
N GLN A 36 11.11 -28.38 13.28
CA GLN A 36 12.02 -29.52 13.36
C GLN A 36 11.51 -30.67 12.47
N TRP A 37 11.75 -30.59 11.17
CA TRP A 37 11.61 -31.72 10.28
C TRP A 37 12.96 -32.43 10.25
N LEU A 38 13.00 -33.57 10.94
CA LEU A 38 14.01 -34.60 10.77
C LEU A 38 14.23 -34.86 9.27
N ASN A 39 15.48 -34.72 8.84
CA ASN A 39 16.09 -35.53 7.78
C ASN A 39 15.39 -35.57 6.41
N LEU A 40 15.08 -34.42 5.82
CA LEU A 40 15.18 -34.32 4.36
C LEU A 40 16.45 -33.54 4.03
N LYS A 41 17.52 -34.30 3.73
CA LYS A 41 18.62 -33.80 2.90
C LYS A 41 18.02 -33.42 1.55
N LEU A 42 17.46 -32.21 1.44
CA LEU A 42 17.36 -31.54 0.16
C LEU A 42 18.81 -31.33 -0.28
N GLU A 43 19.26 -32.16 -1.21
CA GLU A 43 20.49 -31.91 -1.95
C GLU A 43 20.42 -30.46 -2.43
N VAL A 44 21.28 -29.61 -1.86
CA VAL A 44 21.34 -28.19 -2.20
C VAL A 44 21.96 -28.12 -3.59
N ALA A 45 21.12 -28.29 -4.61
CA ALA A 45 21.45 -27.95 -5.97
C ALA A 45 21.80 -26.46 -6.03
N ASN A 46 22.71 -26.11 -6.96
CA ASN A 46 23.14 -24.74 -7.23
C ASN A 46 21.94 -23.78 -7.20
N LEU A 47 22.01 -22.77 -6.31
CA LEU A 47 20.96 -21.76 -6.19
C LEU A 47 20.73 -21.11 -7.56
N ASP A 48 19.50 -21.19 -8.06
CA ASP A 48 19.08 -20.48 -9.25
C ASP A 48 19.05 -18.98 -8.96
N THR A 49 20.20 -18.35 -9.22
CA THR A 49 20.47 -16.96 -8.84
C THR A 49 19.59 -15.99 -9.65
N GLU A 50 19.20 -16.36 -10.88
CA GLU A 50 18.31 -15.54 -11.71
C GLU A 50 16.85 -15.65 -11.23
N ASN A 51 16.40 -16.83 -10.83
CA ASN A 51 15.07 -16.99 -10.21
C ASN A 51 14.99 -16.29 -8.84
N TRP A 52 16.09 -16.28 -8.06
CA TRP A 52 16.15 -15.49 -6.83
C TRP A 52 16.01 -14.00 -7.07
N LYS A 53 16.74 -13.44 -8.04
CA LYS A 53 16.61 -12.02 -8.43
C LYS A 53 15.19 -11.69 -8.89
N ALA A 54 14.60 -12.53 -9.73
CA ALA A 54 13.21 -12.37 -10.17
C ALA A 54 12.23 -12.37 -8.99
N THR A 55 12.47 -13.23 -7.99
CA THR A 55 11.70 -13.31 -6.75
C THR A 55 11.84 -12.04 -5.91
N CYS A 56 13.06 -11.51 -5.71
CA CYS A 56 13.25 -10.24 -5.00
C CYS A 56 12.50 -9.09 -5.68
N ARG A 57 12.50 -9.04 -7.02
CA ARG A 57 11.73 -8.04 -7.79
C ARG A 57 10.22 -8.16 -7.60
N VAL A 58 9.69 -9.37 -7.39
CA VAL A 58 8.26 -9.56 -7.06
C VAL A 58 7.92 -8.83 -5.77
N PHE A 59 8.79 -8.87 -4.76
CA PHE A 59 8.58 -8.20 -3.47
C PHE A 59 9.06 -6.74 -3.45
N GLY A 60 9.67 -6.23 -4.53
CA GLY A 60 10.21 -4.87 -4.58
C GLY A 60 11.45 -4.67 -3.70
N VAL A 61 12.19 -5.74 -3.40
CA VAL A 61 13.41 -5.70 -2.60
C VAL A 61 14.63 -5.63 -3.52
N SER A 62 15.62 -4.81 -3.17
CA SER A 62 16.85 -4.68 -3.93
C SER A 62 17.65 -5.99 -3.89
N GLU A 63 18.13 -6.42 -5.06
CA GLU A 63 18.98 -7.60 -5.25
C GLU A 63 20.29 -7.49 -4.45
N ASP A 64 20.77 -6.26 -4.24
CA ASP A 64 22.00 -5.91 -3.53
C ASP A 64 21.75 -5.46 -2.07
N SER A 65 20.52 -5.54 -1.58
CA SER A 65 20.27 -5.18 -0.19
C SER A 65 21.01 -6.15 0.73
N ASN A 66 21.82 -5.59 1.65
CA ASN A 66 22.41 -6.32 2.77
C ASN A 66 21.35 -6.81 3.78
N ASP A 67 20.08 -6.93 3.39
CA ASP A 67 19.04 -7.55 4.20
C ASP A 67 19.29 -9.06 4.25
N HIS A 68 20.15 -9.45 5.19
CA HIS A 68 20.60 -10.80 5.44
C HIS A 68 19.54 -11.68 6.11
N SER A 69 18.25 -11.38 6.00
CA SER A 69 17.21 -12.16 6.69
C SER A 69 17.02 -13.56 6.08
N VAL A 70 17.12 -13.70 4.75
CA VAL A 70 17.09 -15.00 4.05
C VAL A 70 18.51 -15.48 3.73
N LYS A 71 19.12 -16.23 4.66
CA LYS A 71 20.56 -16.55 4.64
C LYS A 71 20.91 -17.80 3.83
N SER A 72 20.12 -18.87 3.97
CA SER A 72 20.47 -20.17 3.37
C SER A 72 19.84 -20.39 1.99
N ASN A 73 20.51 -21.14 1.12
CA ASN A 73 19.98 -21.52 -0.19
C ASN A 73 18.64 -22.26 -0.07
N GLY A 74 18.46 -23.05 1.00
CA GLY A 74 17.19 -23.73 1.27
C GLY A 74 16.06 -22.77 1.63
N GLN A 75 16.34 -21.65 2.30
CA GLN A 75 15.33 -20.63 2.57
C GLN A 75 14.94 -19.89 1.28
N LYS A 76 15.94 -19.54 0.44
CA LYS A 76 15.71 -18.90 -0.86
C LYS A 76 14.86 -19.78 -1.78
N ASP A 77 15.18 -21.07 -1.86
CA ASP A 77 14.41 -22.04 -2.65
C ASP A 77 12.94 -22.15 -2.21
N ARG A 78 12.66 -22.11 -0.90
CA ARG A 78 11.27 -22.09 -0.39
C ARG A 78 10.50 -20.84 -0.85
N VAL A 79 11.14 -19.67 -0.80
CA VAL A 79 10.51 -18.41 -1.21
C VAL A 79 10.30 -18.39 -2.72
N ILE A 80 11.26 -18.88 -3.53
CA ILE A 80 11.11 -19.04 -4.98
C ILE A 80 9.92 -19.96 -5.28
N LYS A 81 9.88 -21.16 -4.68
CA LYS A 81 8.78 -22.12 -4.85
C LYS A 81 7.42 -21.54 -4.48
N PHE A 82 7.36 -20.78 -3.39
CA PHE A 82 6.14 -20.09 -2.99
C PHE A 82 5.68 -19.09 -4.06
N VAL A 83 6.57 -18.21 -4.54
CA VAL A 83 6.25 -17.24 -5.59
C VAL A 83 5.81 -17.94 -6.87
N ASP A 84 6.49 -19.00 -7.29
CA ASP A 84 6.14 -19.78 -8.47
C ASP A 84 4.76 -20.43 -8.33
N CYS A 85 4.44 -21.05 -7.18
CA CYS A 85 3.11 -21.65 -6.94
C CYS A 85 1.98 -20.61 -6.93
N VAL A 86 2.23 -19.42 -6.34
CA VAL A 86 1.24 -18.34 -6.34
C VAL A 86 1.01 -17.83 -7.76
N LEU A 87 2.08 -17.66 -8.55
CA LEU A 87 2.02 -17.20 -9.94
C LEU A 87 1.42 -18.23 -10.91
N ASP A 88 1.66 -19.52 -10.70
CA ASP A 88 1.17 -20.60 -11.56
C ASP A 88 -0.36 -20.68 -11.52
N ASN A 89 -1.01 -20.44 -10.36
CA ASN A 89 -2.47 -20.43 -10.16
C ASN A 89 -3.24 -21.69 -10.61
N THR A 90 -2.58 -22.67 -11.25
CA THR A 90 -3.18 -23.94 -11.67
C THR A 90 -2.92 -25.06 -10.66
N GLN A 91 -1.89 -24.91 -9.82
CA GLN A 91 -1.50 -25.88 -8.81
C GLN A 91 -1.85 -25.37 -7.39
N PRO A 92 -2.17 -26.30 -6.46
CA PRO A 92 -2.30 -25.96 -5.04
C PRO A 92 -0.97 -25.48 -4.48
N ILE A 93 -1.01 -24.51 -3.56
CA ILE A 93 0.20 -24.02 -2.90
C ILE A 93 0.53 -25.01 -1.78
N SER A 94 1.76 -25.54 -1.77
CA SER A 94 2.15 -26.53 -0.76
C SER A 94 1.89 -26.04 0.65
N ARG A 95 1.29 -26.92 1.47
CA ARG A 95 0.91 -26.68 2.87
C ARG A 95 2.05 -26.23 3.78
N ASP A 96 3.30 -26.38 3.36
CA ASP A 96 4.49 -26.04 4.14
C ASP A 96 5.05 -24.65 3.78
N LEU A 97 4.50 -23.98 2.76
CA LEU A 97 5.03 -22.73 2.23
C LEU A 97 4.36 -21.48 2.83
N TYR A 98 3.10 -21.58 3.25
CA TYR A 98 2.32 -20.43 3.71
C TYR A 98 1.24 -20.80 4.72
N ASP A 99 0.90 -19.84 5.59
CA ASP A 99 0.04 -20.03 6.76
C ASP A 99 -1.48 -19.97 6.49
N LEU A 100 -1.92 -19.59 5.29
CA LEU A 100 -3.35 -19.63 4.96
C LEU A 100 -3.83 -21.06 4.69
N HIS A 101 -2.91 -21.98 4.34
CA HIS A 101 -3.26 -23.37 4.13
C HIS A 101 -3.77 -24.00 5.45
N PRO A 102 -4.97 -24.61 5.49
CA PRO A 102 -5.57 -25.12 6.73
C PRO A 102 -4.71 -26.15 7.46
N SER A 103 -3.99 -27.00 6.72
CA SER A 103 -3.07 -28.00 7.29
C SER A 103 -1.66 -27.47 7.62
N HIS A 104 -1.41 -26.17 7.47
CA HIS A 104 -0.11 -25.61 7.85
C HIS A 104 0.04 -25.66 9.39
N PRO A 105 1.18 -26.12 9.95
CA PRO A 105 1.34 -26.25 11.42
C PRO A 105 1.22 -24.94 12.20
N ARG A 106 1.46 -23.82 11.54
CA ARG A 106 1.23 -22.46 12.05
C ARG A 106 0.13 -21.76 11.26
N ASN A 107 -0.98 -22.45 10.96
CA ASN A 107 -2.06 -21.84 10.19
C ASN A 107 -2.56 -20.57 10.89
N VAL A 108 -3.03 -19.60 10.11
CA VAL A 108 -3.46 -18.31 10.65
C VAL A 108 -4.71 -18.45 11.53
N VAL A 109 -5.52 -19.49 11.36
CA VAL A 109 -6.74 -19.71 12.17
C VAL A 109 -6.39 -19.98 13.63
N GLU A 110 -5.42 -20.86 13.86
CA GLU A 110 -4.98 -21.28 15.19
C GLU A 110 -4.00 -20.29 15.83
N ASN A 111 -3.25 -19.55 15.00
CA ASN A 111 -2.16 -18.68 15.45
C ASN A 111 -2.46 -17.19 15.30
N ARG A 112 -3.68 -16.79 14.91
CA ARG A 112 -4.05 -15.38 14.83
C ARG A 112 -4.02 -14.73 16.21
N ASN A 113 -3.69 -13.44 16.21
CA ASN A 113 -3.99 -12.56 17.31
C ASN A 113 -5.51 -12.51 17.54
N GLN A 114 -5.98 -13.19 18.59
CA GLN A 114 -7.40 -13.32 18.92
C GLN A 114 -8.05 -11.99 19.34
N ASN A 115 -7.24 -10.99 19.70
CA ASN A 115 -7.74 -9.66 20.01
C ASN A 115 -8.16 -8.91 18.74
N ILE A 116 -7.74 -9.33 17.55
CA ILE A 116 -8.07 -8.63 16.31
C ILE A 116 -9.34 -9.23 15.71
N MET A 117 -10.27 -8.34 15.35
CA MET A 117 -11.47 -8.66 14.60
C MET A 117 -11.38 -7.98 13.24
N VAL A 118 -11.58 -8.77 12.18
CA VAL A 118 -11.67 -8.29 10.80
C VAL A 118 -13.09 -8.54 10.32
N THR A 119 -13.80 -7.48 9.95
CA THR A 119 -15.19 -7.58 9.47
C THR A 119 -15.28 -6.99 8.06
N PRO A 120 -15.69 -7.77 7.04
CA PRO A 120 -15.91 -7.23 5.71
C PRO A 120 -17.07 -6.23 5.72
N HIS A 121 -16.92 -5.13 4.99
CA HIS A 121 -17.95 -4.10 4.85
C HIS A 121 -18.33 -3.92 3.37
N ALA A 122 -19.63 -3.95 3.09
CA ALA A 122 -20.16 -4.01 1.72
C ALA A 122 -20.42 -2.64 1.04
N PHE A 123 -20.22 -1.51 1.74
CA PHE A 123 -20.69 -0.20 1.25
C PHE A 123 -19.92 0.37 0.05
N ASP A 124 -18.80 -0.25 -0.30
CA ASP A 124 -18.15 -0.12 -1.60
C ASP A 124 -17.20 -1.32 -1.69
N ALA A 125 -17.20 -2.05 -2.80
CA ALA A 125 -16.55 -3.36 -2.90
C ALA A 125 -15.13 -3.35 -2.28
N GLY A 126 -14.88 -4.22 -1.30
CA GLY A 126 -13.52 -4.60 -0.88
C GLY A 126 -12.95 -3.99 0.40
N TRP A 127 -13.74 -3.31 1.25
CA TRP A 127 -13.22 -2.80 2.53
C TRP A 127 -13.40 -3.77 3.71
N TYR A 128 -12.42 -3.76 4.62
CA TYR A 128 -12.41 -4.51 5.87
C TYR A 128 -12.25 -3.55 7.05
N CYS A 129 -13.18 -3.63 8.01
CA CYS A 129 -13.06 -2.96 9.30
C CYS A 129 -12.15 -3.79 10.21
N ILE A 130 -11.11 -3.14 10.75
CA ILE A 130 -10.18 -3.74 11.69
C ILE A 130 -10.48 -3.19 13.09
N ALA A 131 -10.82 -4.06 14.02
CA ALA A 131 -11.07 -3.72 15.41
C ALA A 131 -10.16 -4.52 16.34
N VAL A 132 -9.82 -3.95 17.48
CA VAL A 132 -9.13 -4.65 18.57
C VAL A 132 -10.09 -4.78 19.75
N GLN A 133 -10.20 -5.99 20.30
CA GLN A 133 -11.03 -6.27 21.46
C GLN A 133 -10.63 -5.38 22.63
N ASN A 134 -11.62 -4.76 23.27
CA ASN A 134 -11.45 -3.85 24.40
C ASN A 134 -10.69 -2.54 24.10
N ASP A 135 -10.47 -2.17 22.84
CA ASP A 135 -10.00 -0.83 22.51
C ASP A 135 -11.14 0.19 22.74
N THR A 136 -11.05 0.89 23.87
CA THR A 136 -12.00 1.94 24.28
C THR A 136 -11.46 3.35 24.06
N VAL A 137 -10.20 3.46 23.60
CA VAL A 137 -9.50 4.74 23.47
C VAL A 137 -9.75 5.34 22.09
N THR A 138 -9.78 4.50 21.06
CA THR A 138 -9.88 4.97 19.67
C THR A 138 -11.31 5.42 19.32
N GLN A 139 -11.48 6.69 18.97
CA GLN A 139 -12.78 7.30 18.63
C GLN A 139 -13.14 7.22 17.13
N TRP A 140 -12.41 6.42 16.37
CA TRP A 140 -12.60 6.21 14.93
C TRP A 140 -12.36 4.74 14.60
N HIS A 141 -12.86 4.30 13.45
CA HIS A 141 -12.79 2.91 12.99
C HIS A 141 -11.73 2.78 11.91
N LEU A 142 -10.87 1.76 12.00
CA LEU A 142 -9.83 1.50 11.00
C LEU A 142 -10.39 0.67 9.85
N PHE A 143 -10.13 1.12 8.62
CA PHE A 143 -10.53 0.42 7.41
C PHE A 143 -9.34 0.21 6.48
N VAL A 144 -9.28 -0.95 5.84
CA VAL A 144 -8.33 -1.28 4.77
C VAL A 144 -9.06 -1.86 3.56
N ASP A 145 -8.60 -1.57 2.36
CA ASP A 145 -9.19 -2.02 1.09
C ASP A 145 -8.46 -3.21 0.46
N ASN A 146 -7.43 -3.71 1.13
CA ASN A 146 -6.63 -4.83 0.66
C ASN A 146 -6.77 -6.04 1.62
N PRO A 147 -7.17 -7.23 1.10
CA PRO A 147 -7.36 -8.42 1.91
C PRO A 147 -6.06 -8.96 2.52
N THR A 148 -4.94 -8.84 1.80
CA THR A 148 -3.61 -9.22 2.31
C THR A 148 -3.23 -8.38 3.52
N THR A 149 -3.49 -7.07 3.49
CA THR A 149 -3.30 -6.17 4.63
C THR A 149 -4.20 -6.54 5.80
N ALA A 150 -5.48 -6.86 5.53
CA ALA A 150 -6.41 -7.29 6.57
C ALA A 150 -5.96 -8.60 7.25
N VAL A 151 -5.50 -9.59 6.49
CA VAL A 151 -4.90 -10.83 7.03
C VAL A 151 -3.62 -10.54 7.80
N ALA A 152 -2.77 -9.62 7.32
CA ALA A 152 -1.53 -9.26 7.99
C ALA A 152 -1.74 -8.75 9.42
N CYS A 153 -2.90 -8.11 9.71
CA CYS A 153 -3.27 -7.74 11.06
C CYS A 153 -3.29 -8.96 12.00
N TYR A 154 -3.87 -10.08 11.59
CA TYR A 154 -3.94 -11.30 12.41
C TYR A 154 -2.57 -11.85 12.81
N ARG A 155 -1.53 -11.59 12.01
CA ARG A 155 -0.18 -12.15 12.22
C ARG A 155 0.67 -11.32 13.17
N ARG A 156 0.20 -10.14 13.58
CA ARG A 156 0.95 -9.19 14.41
C ARG A 156 0.31 -9.04 15.78
N SER A 157 1.16 -8.83 16.78
CA SER A 157 0.77 -8.70 18.18
C SER A 157 0.34 -7.28 18.53
N TYR A 158 -0.63 -6.73 17.80
CA TYR A 158 -1.17 -5.41 18.12
C TYR A 158 -2.09 -5.45 19.34
N SER A 159 -2.04 -4.37 20.11
CA SER A 159 -2.80 -4.15 21.34
C SER A 159 -3.89 -3.08 21.22
N SER A 160 -3.85 -2.24 20.17
CA SER A 160 -4.86 -1.21 19.91
C SER A 160 -4.99 -0.90 18.41
N VAL A 161 -6.11 -0.33 18.00
CA VAL A 161 -6.34 0.12 16.62
C VAL A 161 -5.38 1.26 16.24
N SER A 162 -5.08 2.15 17.20
CA SER A 162 -4.12 3.23 16.99
C SER A 162 -2.70 2.71 16.72
N GLU A 163 -2.29 1.59 17.34
CA GLU A 163 -1.00 0.94 17.08
C GLU A 163 -0.94 0.40 15.63
N ILE A 164 -2.02 -0.23 15.16
CA ILE A 164 -2.14 -0.73 13.79
C ILE A 164 -2.00 0.43 12.79
N ALA A 165 -2.78 1.50 12.99
CA ALA A 165 -2.73 2.67 12.12
C ALA A 165 -1.35 3.36 12.14
N SER A 166 -0.71 3.41 13.29
CA SER A 166 0.64 3.94 13.44
C SER A 166 1.66 3.12 12.62
N ASP A 167 1.56 1.79 12.66
CA ASP A 167 2.42 0.92 11.86
C ASP A 167 2.15 1.06 10.36
N PHE A 168 0.88 1.09 9.95
CA PHE A 168 0.50 1.30 8.54
C PHE A 168 0.99 2.64 8.00
N LEU A 169 0.86 3.70 8.80
CA LEU A 169 1.35 5.03 8.46
C LEU A 169 2.87 5.07 8.31
N ARG A 170 3.63 4.35 9.16
CA ARG A 170 5.09 4.25 9.01
C ARG A 170 5.49 3.44 7.78
N ALA A 171 4.72 2.41 7.46
CA ALA A 171 4.97 1.52 6.33
C ALA A 171 4.44 2.05 4.98
N GLY A 172 3.73 3.17 4.97
CA GLY A 172 3.07 3.70 3.77
C GLY A 172 1.99 2.76 3.21
N ILE A 173 1.38 1.96 4.08
CA ILE A 173 0.23 1.11 3.77
C ILE A 173 -1.01 1.99 3.70
N ARG A 174 -1.87 1.74 2.72
CA ARG A 174 -3.12 2.47 2.56
C ARG A 174 -4.13 2.02 3.62
N PHE A 175 -4.75 2.97 4.29
CA PHE A 175 -5.84 2.73 5.24
C PHE A 175 -6.73 3.97 5.36
N SER A 176 -7.83 3.85 6.09
CA SER A 176 -8.77 4.95 6.37
C SER A 176 -9.17 4.91 7.85
N THR A 177 -9.32 6.08 8.46
CA THR A 177 -9.76 6.25 9.85
C THR A 177 -11.15 6.86 9.84
N ARG A 178 -12.22 6.08 9.90
CA ARG A 178 -13.58 6.59 9.65
C ARG A 178 -14.34 6.91 10.93
N LYS A 179 -15.15 7.97 10.93
CA LYS A 179 -16.08 8.30 12.03
C LYS A 179 -17.53 8.27 11.55
N TYR A 180 -18.43 7.82 12.41
CA TYR A 180 -19.87 7.93 12.13
C TYR A 180 -20.31 9.38 12.14
N GLY A 181 -21.15 9.74 11.17
CA GLY A 181 -21.78 11.05 11.06
C GLY A 181 -23.12 10.96 10.32
N PRO A 182 -23.87 12.07 10.22
CA PRO A 182 -25.07 12.12 9.40
C PRO A 182 -24.70 11.85 7.94
N TYR A 183 -25.54 11.10 7.22
CA TYR A 183 -25.44 11.10 5.77
C TYR A 183 -25.89 12.45 5.25
N LEU A 184 -24.97 13.18 4.62
CA LEU A 184 -25.30 14.38 3.86
C LEU A 184 -25.18 13.99 2.39
N PRO A 185 -26.27 14.10 1.59
CA PRO A 185 -26.15 13.85 0.16
C PRO A 185 -25.04 14.75 -0.38
N PRO A 186 -24.21 14.25 -1.31
CA PRO A 186 -23.15 15.05 -1.91
C PRO A 186 -23.82 16.30 -2.46
N LYS A 187 -23.62 17.44 -1.80
CA LYS A 187 -23.96 18.71 -2.41
C LYS A 187 -23.08 18.76 -3.65
N PRO A 188 -23.61 19.08 -4.84
CA PRO A 188 -22.76 19.52 -5.93
C PRO A 188 -22.04 20.75 -5.40
N GLY A 189 -20.88 20.52 -4.80
CA GLY A 189 -20.04 21.59 -4.31
C GLY A 189 -19.65 22.40 -5.53
N PRO A 190 -19.59 23.74 -5.44
CA PRO A 190 -18.79 24.46 -6.42
C PRO A 190 -17.44 23.73 -6.51
N HIS A 191 -16.92 23.49 -7.71
CA HIS A 191 -15.52 23.09 -7.89
C HIS A 191 -14.72 24.10 -7.07
N ILE A 192 -14.32 23.71 -5.86
CA ILE A 192 -13.46 24.55 -5.06
C ILE A 192 -12.18 24.49 -5.86
N GLN A 193 -11.92 25.56 -6.61
CA GLN A 193 -10.60 25.79 -7.17
C GLN A 193 -9.67 25.66 -5.99
N CYS A 194 -8.91 24.57 -5.91
CA CYS A 194 -7.76 24.54 -5.05
C CYS A 194 -6.97 25.79 -5.46
N PRO A 195 -6.80 26.80 -4.56
CA PRO A 195 -6.17 28.07 -4.95
C PRO A 195 -4.75 27.88 -5.47
N ASN A 196 -4.20 26.67 -5.26
CA ASN A 196 -2.84 26.27 -5.50
C ASN A 196 -2.73 25.14 -6.54
N ILE A 197 -3.68 24.98 -7.48
CA ILE A 197 -3.39 24.14 -8.65
C ILE A 197 -2.25 24.78 -9.44
N LEU A 198 -1.32 23.96 -9.95
CA LEU A 198 -0.21 24.45 -10.77
C LEU A 198 -0.70 25.09 -12.08
N GLY A 199 -1.96 24.83 -12.45
CA GLY A 199 -2.71 25.53 -13.49
C GLY A 199 -2.42 25.02 -14.89
N TYR A 200 -3.09 25.63 -15.87
CA TYR A 200 -2.86 25.34 -17.28
C TYR A 200 -1.69 26.16 -17.82
N ARG A 201 -0.93 25.56 -18.73
CA ARG A 201 0.22 26.17 -19.40
C ARG A 201 0.03 26.13 -20.92
N PRO A 202 0.52 27.14 -21.65
CA PRO A 202 0.37 27.20 -23.09
C PRO A 202 1.10 26.07 -23.80
N LYS A 203 0.71 25.80 -25.03
CA LYS A 203 1.36 24.81 -25.90
C LYS A 203 2.86 25.10 -25.97
N HIS A 204 3.68 24.04 -25.90
CA HIS A 204 5.15 24.09 -25.89
C HIS A 204 5.80 24.66 -24.63
N TYR A 205 5.05 24.92 -23.57
CA TYR A 205 5.63 25.26 -22.27
C TYR A 205 6.60 24.17 -21.79
N LYS A 206 7.78 24.60 -21.35
CA LYS A 206 8.81 23.75 -20.76
C LYS A 206 9.04 24.21 -19.33
N PRO A 207 8.64 23.41 -18.32
CA PRO A 207 8.93 23.72 -16.94
C PRO A 207 10.44 23.92 -16.72
N ASN A 208 10.78 24.89 -15.90
CA ASN A 208 12.14 25.20 -15.49
C ASN A 208 12.28 25.17 -13.96
N HIS A 209 13.44 25.59 -13.45
CA HIS A 209 13.73 25.59 -12.01
C HIS A 209 12.82 26.54 -11.19
N VAL A 210 12.35 27.64 -11.78
CA VAL A 210 11.40 28.57 -11.12
C VAL A 210 10.03 27.89 -10.98
N ASP A 211 9.60 27.16 -12.00
CA ASP A 211 8.35 26.39 -11.96
C ASP A 211 8.42 25.27 -10.91
N TYR A 212 9.58 24.61 -10.80
CA TYR A 212 9.80 23.62 -9.75
C TYR A 212 9.71 24.25 -8.35
N ALA A 213 10.37 25.38 -8.11
CA ALA A 213 10.29 26.10 -6.84
C ALA A 213 8.86 26.57 -6.51
N ALA A 214 8.09 27.02 -7.53
CA ALA A 214 6.69 27.40 -7.37
C ALA A 214 5.82 26.18 -7.01
N TYR A 215 6.07 25.02 -7.64
CA TYR A 215 5.44 23.76 -7.27
C TYR A 215 5.74 23.39 -5.81
N GLU A 216 7.01 23.41 -5.40
CA GLU A 216 7.38 23.07 -4.03
C GLU A 216 6.70 24.01 -3.04
N ALA A 217 6.67 25.31 -3.30
CA ALA A 217 5.96 26.28 -2.45
C ALA A 217 4.46 25.96 -2.33
N ALA A 218 3.78 25.67 -3.46
CA ALA A 218 2.37 25.35 -3.49
C ALA A 218 2.04 24.02 -2.78
N ARG A 219 2.84 22.98 -3.04
CA ARG A 219 2.73 21.67 -2.37
C ARG A 219 2.93 21.83 -0.87
N ASN A 220 4.00 22.51 -0.46
CA ASN A 220 4.33 22.68 0.96
C ASN A 220 3.24 23.48 1.69
N ALA A 221 2.69 24.52 1.06
CA ALA A 221 1.57 25.28 1.61
C ALA A 221 0.32 24.41 1.82
N PHE A 222 0.06 23.46 0.91
CA PHE A 222 -1.02 22.49 1.08
C PHE A 222 -0.72 21.46 2.17
N LEU A 223 0.51 20.92 2.23
CA LEU A 223 0.87 19.83 3.15
C LEU A 223 0.89 20.24 4.63
N VAL A 224 0.90 21.53 4.94
CA VAL A 224 0.73 22.06 6.30
C VAL A 224 -0.74 22.05 6.74
N HIS A 225 -1.70 21.96 5.81
CA HIS A 225 -3.12 21.97 6.13
C HIS A 225 -3.53 20.65 6.81
N PRO A 226 -4.39 20.64 7.86
CA PRO A 226 -4.82 19.41 8.54
C PRO A 226 -5.37 18.33 7.60
N ARG A 227 -6.05 18.72 6.52
CA ARG A 227 -6.56 17.81 5.48
C ARG A 227 -5.48 17.04 4.71
N ALA A 228 -4.23 17.52 4.68
CA ALA A 228 -3.11 16.83 4.04
C ALA A 228 -2.84 15.46 4.67
N ARG A 229 -3.38 15.21 5.87
CA ARG A 229 -3.44 13.90 6.49
C ARG A 229 -4.00 12.81 5.56
N ALA A 230 -4.93 13.16 4.65
CA ALA A 230 -5.49 12.23 3.68
C ALA A 230 -4.42 11.73 2.70
N ALA A 231 -3.41 12.54 2.37
CA ALA A 231 -2.29 12.13 1.53
C ALA A 231 -1.45 11.03 2.18
N LEU A 232 -1.23 11.14 3.50
CA LEU A 232 -0.54 10.12 4.29
C LEU A 232 -1.33 8.80 4.36
N LEU A 233 -2.67 8.86 4.40
CA LEU A 233 -3.53 7.68 4.42
C LEU A 233 -3.61 6.93 3.08
N LYS A 234 -3.36 7.61 1.94
CA LYS A 234 -3.44 6.99 0.60
C LYS A 234 -2.36 5.92 0.37
N GLY A 235 -1.30 5.88 1.18
CA GLY A 235 -0.17 4.98 1.03
C GLY A 235 0.61 5.20 -0.28
N GLY A 236 1.51 4.27 -0.60
CA GLY A 236 2.19 4.24 -1.89
C GLY A 236 2.96 5.51 -2.23
N ILE A 237 2.91 5.95 -3.50
CA ILE A 237 3.68 7.10 -3.99
C ILE A 237 3.22 8.43 -3.38
N ILE A 238 1.92 8.61 -3.14
CA ILE A 238 1.37 9.83 -2.54
C ILE A 238 1.89 9.98 -1.11
N TRP A 239 1.86 8.90 -0.33
CA TRP A 239 2.48 8.86 1.00
C TRP A 239 3.98 9.14 0.93
N ARG A 240 4.72 8.53 -0.02
CA ARG A 240 6.18 8.75 -0.16
C ARG A 240 6.52 10.22 -0.42
N LEU A 241 5.83 10.85 -1.37
CA LEU A 241 6.04 12.27 -1.71
C LEU A 241 5.67 13.19 -0.55
N THR A 242 4.65 12.81 0.21
CA THR A 242 4.18 13.58 1.36
C THR A 242 5.14 13.45 2.53
N ILE A 243 5.60 12.25 2.84
CA ILE A 243 6.48 12.00 3.99
C ILE A 243 7.90 12.53 3.75
N GLU A 244 8.34 12.65 2.50
CA GLU A 244 9.61 13.31 2.18
C GLU A 244 9.61 14.78 2.63
N PHE A 245 8.47 15.46 2.50
CA PHE A 245 8.32 16.83 3.00
C PHE A 245 8.09 16.89 4.52
N LEU A 246 7.38 15.92 5.09
CA LEU A 246 6.88 15.97 6.48
C LEU A 246 7.71 15.16 7.48
N ARG A 247 8.83 14.57 7.07
CA ARG A 247 9.64 13.64 7.88
C ARG A 247 10.04 14.22 9.24
N ASP A 248 10.28 15.53 9.31
CA ASP A 248 10.78 16.21 10.50
C ASP A 248 9.69 16.89 11.34
N ASP A 249 8.40 16.76 10.97
CA ASP A 249 7.28 17.32 11.72
C ASP A 249 6.62 16.26 12.64
N PRO A 250 6.87 16.29 13.96
CA PRO A 250 6.33 15.32 14.90
C PRO A 250 4.83 15.50 15.15
N VAL A 251 4.25 16.67 14.86
CA VAL A 251 2.85 17.00 15.16
C VAL A 251 1.90 16.28 14.19
N LEU A 252 2.34 16.07 12.95
CA LEU A 252 1.50 15.50 11.90
C LEU A 252 1.17 14.02 12.11
N TRP A 253 2.09 13.24 12.68
CA TRP A 253 1.82 11.85 13.06
C TRP A 253 0.65 11.76 14.05
N ASP A 254 0.65 12.62 15.06
CA ASP A 254 -0.43 12.72 16.04
C ASP A 254 -1.74 13.25 15.41
N GLN A 255 -1.65 14.20 14.47
CA GLN A 255 -2.83 14.64 13.71
C GLN A 255 -3.47 13.51 12.92
N VAL A 256 -2.68 12.65 12.27
CA VAL A 256 -3.20 11.50 11.52
C VAL A 256 -3.88 10.50 12.44
N LEU A 257 -3.32 10.24 13.62
CA LEU A 257 -3.85 9.25 14.56
C LEU A 257 -5.05 9.75 15.37
N ARG A 258 -5.35 11.06 15.36
CA ARG A 258 -6.59 11.62 15.93
C ARG A 258 -7.84 11.33 15.09
N GLY A 259 -7.67 10.84 13.85
CA GLY A 259 -8.74 10.51 12.94
C GLY A 259 -9.14 11.67 12.02
N PRO A 260 -10.34 11.64 11.42
CA PRO A 260 -10.81 12.65 10.48
C PRO A 260 -10.84 14.06 11.08
N THR A 261 -10.59 15.07 10.25
CA THR A 261 -10.68 16.48 10.68
C THR A 261 -12.09 16.91 11.07
N GLY A 262 -13.11 16.21 10.56
CA GLY A 262 -14.52 16.57 10.74
C GLY A 262 -15.02 17.63 9.75
N ASP A 263 -14.19 18.07 8.80
CA ASP A 263 -14.63 18.95 7.71
C ASP A 263 -15.38 18.15 6.64
N LEU A 264 -16.71 18.09 6.81
CA LEU A 264 -17.62 17.37 5.91
C LEU A 264 -17.60 17.87 4.46
N LYS A 265 -17.02 19.06 4.17
CA LYS A 265 -16.93 19.56 2.78
C LYS A 265 -15.85 18.86 1.96
N HIS A 266 -14.82 18.35 2.61
CA HIS A 266 -13.66 17.70 1.98
C HIS A 266 -13.50 16.25 2.47
N SER A 267 -14.59 15.67 2.97
CA SER A 267 -14.63 14.29 3.43
C SER A 267 -15.43 13.44 2.46
N HIS A 268 -15.03 12.18 2.33
CA HIS A 268 -15.80 11.16 1.64
C HIS A 268 -16.81 10.52 2.60
N ALA A 269 -18.02 10.25 2.12
CA ALA A 269 -19.08 9.59 2.89
C ALA A 269 -19.35 8.19 2.34
N TRP A 270 -19.12 7.16 3.15
CA TRP A 270 -19.58 5.80 2.87
C TRP A 270 -20.96 5.62 3.51
N CYS A 271 -22.00 5.52 2.67
CA CYS A 271 -23.38 5.36 3.10
C CYS A 271 -23.56 4.05 3.87
N THR A 272 -24.32 4.09 4.97
CA THR A 272 -24.76 2.88 5.68
C THR A 272 -26.28 2.74 5.56
N GLU A 273 -26.81 1.54 5.86
CA GLU A 273 -28.24 1.21 5.70
C GLU A 273 -29.20 2.06 6.57
N LYS A 274 -28.69 2.87 7.51
CA LYS A 274 -29.50 3.57 8.53
C LYS A 274 -29.48 5.10 8.44
N GLY A 275 -29.17 5.67 7.27
CA GLY A 275 -29.11 7.13 7.09
C GLY A 275 -27.93 7.80 7.82
N THR A 276 -27.01 6.99 8.37
CA THR A 276 -25.70 7.42 8.83
C THR A 276 -24.66 7.10 7.78
N ALA A 277 -23.56 7.82 7.80
CA ALA A 277 -22.41 7.56 6.94
C ALA A 277 -21.14 7.47 7.79
N LEU A 278 -20.18 6.70 7.30
CA LEU A 278 -18.81 6.74 7.77
C LEU A 278 -18.08 7.82 6.97
N TRP A 279 -17.34 8.69 7.65
CA TRP A 279 -16.64 9.82 7.04
C TRP A 279 -15.15 9.76 7.31
N ASP A 280 -14.35 10.12 6.31
CA ASP A 280 -12.91 10.36 6.43
C ASP A 280 -12.49 11.44 5.42
N ASP A 281 -11.35 12.07 5.66
CA ASP A 281 -10.81 13.11 4.77
C ASP A 281 -10.43 12.48 3.41
N GLU A 282 -10.77 13.16 2.30
CA GLU A 282 -10.41 12.70 0.95
C GLU A 282 -9.74 13.81 0.14
N LEU A 283 -8.68 13.42 -0.57
CA LEU A 283 -8.05 14.26 -1.58
C LEU A 283 -8.88 14.26 -2.87
N SER A 284 -9.13 15.44 -3.39
CA SER A 284 -9.56 15.67 -4.77
C SER A 284 -8.45 15.35 -5.77
N ASP A 285 -8.83 15.17 -7.04
CA ASP A 285 -7.89 14.94 -8.14
C ASP A 285 -6.88 16.08 -8.28
N ASP A 286 -7.31 17.33 -8.07
CA ASP A 286 -6.45 18.51 -8.12
C ASP A 286 -5.37 18.50 -7.02
N GLU A 287 -5.70 17.98 -5.83
CA GLU A 287 -4.73 17.82 -4.74
C GLU A 287 -3.75 16.68 -5.00
N LEU A 288 -4.22 15.56 -5.56
CA LEU A 288 -3.36 14.47 -6.01
C LEU A 288 -2.38 14.95 -7.08
N ASP A 289 -2.86 15.73 -8.04
CA ASP A 289 -2.05 16.37 -9.08
C ASP A 289 -1.03 17.33 -8.48
N LEU A 290 -1.44 18.18 -7.52
CA LEU A 290 -0.54 19.10 -6.83
C LEU A 290 0.58 18.36 -6.09
N ILE A 291 0.25 17.33 -5.29
CA ILE A 291 1.25 16.52 -4.58
C ILE A 291 2.21 15.84 -5.56
N SER A 292 1.70 15.43 -6.72
CA SER A 292 2.47 14.75 -7.77
C SER A 292 3.22 15.71 -8.71
N GLY A 293 3.10 17.02 -8.51
CA GLY A 293 3.79 18.03 -9.33
C GLY A 293 3.26 18.15 -10.77
N VAL A 294 1.97 17.87 -10.99
CA VAL A 294 1.37 17.81 -12.33
C VAL A 294 1.13 19.20 -12.91
N TYR A 295 1.80 19.50 -14.02
CA TYR A 295 1.52 20.66 -14.87
C TYR A 295 0.63 20.27 -16.06
N ARG A 296 -0.49 20.98 -16.24
CA ARG A 296 -1.40 20.74 -17.37
C ARG A 296 -1.02 21.61 -18.56
N VAL A 297 -0.39 21.02 -19.58
CA VAL A 297 0.02 21.74 -20.80
C VAL A 297 -1.05 21.59 -21.87
N PHE A 298 -1.51 22.70 -22.46
CA PHE A 298 -2.46 22.67 -23.57
C PHE A 298 -1.79 22.05 -24.80
N THR A 299 -2.17 20.83 -25.16
CA THR A 299 -1.54 20.07 -26.24
C THR A 299 -2.18 20.29 -27.61
N GLY A 300 -3.37 20.89 -27.69
CA GLY A 300 -4.08 21.12 -28.96
C GLY A 300 -4.14 19.85 -29.83
N CYS A 301 -4.67 18.76 -29.25
CA CYS A 301 -4.47 17.34 -29.62
C CYS A 301 -4.69 16.92 -31.10
N GLU A 302 -5.21 17.78 -31.97
CA GLU A 302 -5.41 17.47 -33.39
C GLU A 302 -4.08 17.32 -34.14
N HIS A 303 -3.12 18.22 -33.91
CA HIS A 303 -1.90 18.26 -34.73
C HIS A 303 -0.92 17.11 -34.41
N TRP A 304 -0.87 16.66 -33.15
CA TRP A 304 -0.04 15.50 -32.78
C TRP A 304 -0.64 14.20 -33.32
N TYR A 305 -1.97 14.07 -33.28
CA TYR A 305 -2.69 12.94 -33.86
C TYR A 305 -2.48 12.89 -35.38
N GLN A 306 -2.70 14.00 -36.09
CA GLN A 306 -2.53 14.09 -37.55
C GLN A 306 -1.07 13.87 -37.99
N ALA A 307 -0.08 14.51 -37.34
CA ALA A 307 1.33 14.35 -37.70
C ALA A 307 1.87 12.93 -37.38
N ARG A 308 1.32 12.25 -36.37
CA ARG A 308 1.65 10.84 -36.09
C ARG A 308 0.92 9.91 -37.07
N LEU A 309 -0.31 10.23 -37.46
CA LEU A 309 -1.08 9.52 -38.50
C LEU A 309 -0.35 9.58 -39.85
N GLU A 310 0.19 10.74 -40.22
CA GLU A 310 1.01 10.93 -41.42
C GLU A 310 2.30 10.10 -41.38
N ARG A 311 2.99 10.07 -40.24
CA ARG A 311 4.19 9.23 -40.05
C ARG A 311 3.92 7.72 -40.00
N ILE A 312 2.69 7.32 -39.70
CA ILE A 312 2.24 5.93 -39.80
C ILE A 312 1.86 5.61 -41.24
N ARG A 313 1.29 6.57 -41.97
CA ARG A 313 0.91 6.46 -43.39
C ARG A 313 2.13 6.49 -44.33
N ASP A 314 3.19 7.20 -43.99
CA ASP A 314 4.44 7.29 -44.76
C ASP A 314 5.45 6.16 -44.45
N GLY A 315 5.11 5.27 -43.50
CA GLY A 315 5.94 4.12 -43.12
C GLY A 315 7.15 4.45 -42.23
N THR A 316 7.31 5.71 -41.81
CA THR A 316 8.49 6.17 -41.04
C THR A 316 8.34 6.04 -39.52
N ALA A 317 7.15 5.68 -39.02
CA ALA A 317 6.91 5.43 -37.61
C ALA A 317 5.98 4.22 -37.38
N GLN A 318 6.30 3.40 -36.38
CA GLN A 318 5.39 2.36 -35.89
C GLN A 318 4.56 2.85 -34.70
N LEU A 319 3.33 2.33 -34.57
CA LEU A 319 2.46 2.55 -33.42
C LEU A 319 3.11 1.97 -32.15
N ARG A 320 3.61 2.83 -31.27
CA ARG A 320 3.87 2.46 -29.88
C ARG A 320 2.57 2.56 -29.12
N ASN A 321 1.89 1.43 -28.93
CA ASN A 321 0.60 1.43 -28.24
C ASN A 321 0.79 1.66 -26.74
N GLY A 322 -0.29 1.98 -26.02
CA GLY A 322 -0.24 2.20 -24.56
C GLY A 322 0.42 1.04 -23.78
N LYS A 323 0.42 -0.18 -24.31
CA LYS A 323 1.08 -1.35 -23.72
C LYS A 323 2.58 -1.17 -23.57
N GLU A 324 3.22 -0.44 -24.48
CA GLU A 324 4.67 -0.22 -24.48
C GLU A 324 5.11 0.81 -23.43
N TRP A 325 4.32 1.87 -23.24
CA TRP A 325 4.53 2.86 -22.16
C TRP A 325 4.21 2.31 -20.78
N VAL A 326 3.15 1.53 -20.68
CA VAL A 326 2.78 0.86 -19.43
C VAL A 326 3.83 -0.21 -19.09
N ASN A 327 4.55 -0.79 -20.07
CA ASN A 327 5.64 -1.75 -19.79
C ASN A 327 6.91 -1.13 -19.19
N SER A 328 7.21 0.15 -19.43
CA SER A 328 8.41 0.82 -18.88
C SER A 328 8.22 1.37 -17.47
N LEU A 329 6.97 1.58 -17.06
CA LEU A 329 6.59 2.13 -15.74
C LEU A 329 5.99 1.05 -14.80
N LYS A 330 5.95 -0.20 -15.28
CA LYS A 330 5.36 -1.33 -14.57
C LYS A 330 6.31 -1.79 -13.46
N PHE A 331 5.78 -1.85 -12.23
CA PHE A 331 6.09 -2.98 -11.35
C PHE A 331 6.08 -4.25 -12.20
N THR A 332 7.07 -5.13 -12.06
CA THR A 332 7.21 -6.28 -12.96
C THR A 332 5.83 -6.95 -13.13
N LYS A 333 5.42 -7.32 -14.35
CA LYS A 333 4.09 -7.93 -14.58
C LYS A 333 3.82 -9.07 -13.59
N LYS A 334 4.89 -9.78 -13.21
CA LYS A 334 4.91 -10.79 -12.14
C LYS A 334 4.56 -10.23 -10.76
N THR A 335 5.10 -9.09 -10.32
CA THR A 335 4.68 -8.41 -9.07
C THR A 335 3.17 -8.19 -9.00
N LEU A 336 2.58 -7.60 -10.05
CA LEU A 336 1.13 -7.34 -10.07
C LEU A 336 0.30 -8.62 -10.12
N GLN A 337 0.75 -9.61 -10.90
CA GLN A 337 0.09 -10.92 -10.98
C GLN A 337 0.16 -11.66 -9.64
N PHE A 338 1.33 -11.67 -9.00
CA PHE A 338 1.55 -12.28 -7.70
C PHE A 338 0.70 -11.61 -6.63
N ALA A 339 0.73 -10.27 -6.54
CA ALA A 339 -0.06 -9.52 -5.58
C ALA A 339 -1.56 -9.81 -5.75
N LYS A 340 -2.07 -9.78 -6.99
CA LYS A 340 -3.46 -10.12 -7.28
C LYS A 340 -3.80 -11.57 -6.90
N ALA A 341 -2.97 -12.53 -7.31
CA ALA A 341 -3.21 -13.94 -7.03
C ALA A 341 -3.20 -14.24 -5.53
N TYR A 342 -2.34 -13.56 -4.76
CA TYR A 342 -2.28 -13.70 -3.32
C TYR A 342 -3.43 -12.95 -2.62
N ASP A 343 -3.79 -11.75 -3.08
CA ASP A 343 -4.97 -11.01 -2.61
C ASP A 343 -6.25 -11.85 -2.78
N ASP A 344 -6.37 -12.61 -3.88
CA ASP A 344 -7.48 -13.53 -4.12
C ASP A 344 -7.51 -14.67 -3.06
N GLU A 345 -6.34 -15.22 -2.67
CA GLU A 345 -6.26 -16.23 -1.59
C GLU A 345 -6.61 -15.64 -0.21
N ALA A 346 -6.12 -14.43 0.09
CA ALA A 346 -6.46 -13.73 1.32
C ALA A 346 -7.96 -13.39 1.39
N TRP A 347 -8.55 -12.97 0.27
CA TRP A 347 -9.98 -12.71 0.16
C TRP A 347 -10.82 -13.97 0.36
N LYS A 348 -10.44 -15.10 -0.26
CA LYS A 348 -11.09 -16.40 -0.05
C LYS A 348 -11.07 -16.78 1.42
N TYR A 349 -9.89 -16.68 2.06
CA TYR A 349 -9.74 -16.94 3.49
C TYR A 349 -10.68 -16.08 4.34
N LEU A 350 -10.68 -14.76 4.14
CA LEU A 350 -11.53 -13.83 4.89
C LEU A 350 -13.04 -14.06 4.63
N SER A 351 -13.38 -14.64 3.48
CA SER A 351 -14.77 -14.97 3.11
C SER A 351 -15.20 -16.38 3.53
N GLY A 352 -14.32 -17.14 4.20
CA GLY A 352 -14.58 -18.54 4.56
C GLY A 352 -14.63 -19.51 3.37
N LEU A 353 -14.09 -19.09 2.21
CA LEU A 353 -13.97 -19.92 1.03
C LEU A 353 -12.67 -20.74 1.07
N PRO A 354 -12.63 -21.92 0.44
CA PRO A 354 -11.40 -22.73 0.36
C PRO A 354 -10.25 -21.97 -0.33
N VAL A 355 -9.08 -21.94 0.32
CA VAL A 355 -7.82 -21.49 -0.28
C VAL A 355 -7.16 -22.64 -1.07
N ARG A 356 -6.19 -22.31 -1.91
CA ARG A 356 -5.46 -23.27 -2.77
C ARG A 356 -4.50 -24.20 -2.04
#